data_AF-A0A2E4DX82-F1
#
_entry.id   AF-A0A2E4DX82-F1
#
_cell.length_a   1.000
_cell.length_b   1.000
_cell.length_c   1.000
_cell.angle_alpha   90.00
_cell.angle_beta   90.00
_cell.angle_gamma   90.00
#
_symmetry.space_group_name_H-M   'P 1'
#
loop_
_entity.id
_entity.type
_entity.pdbx_description
1 polymer ?
#
loop_
_entity_poly.entity_id
_entity_poly.type
_entity_poly.pdbx_seq_one_letter_code
_entity_poly.pdbx_strand_id
1 'polypeptide(L)'
;MKKMKNNLISFVIIGSTLYGGTDPSLEFLGQLWFDSYYSGSDTSGGSDVWGYTTPEGEEYAIMGVYEGVAVIRAIDLEVIDIIPGPQQNDYWFHRDIKTYGHYAYVTNEMYGTNEGLMILDLQYLPDSVRFVGSYDISPDLRSHNLSIDVATGFAYIEESNGWLILDLADPENPIDVGIISAPGHDIMVRNDTAYVAEGWGSIFSIWDVTSKAHPQELVSIASPSNGYLHNIWPTEDGNYVLTTEETNNRTLKIWDISDLNNVNLVAEYLAPNDLAHNVHVEGDYAFISHYTSGVAVLDIHDPTNPVEVAVYDTYVPNDDPQFAGCWGVYPHTSNGMVFTSNIEGYLNIFQFHDIETDVNEETALTGEFVLNQNYPNPFNPITTLSYKIPEKQTVSLSIFDLSGRLVETIFDDQLEPGTFKILWNASAHSSGVYFAILENGKNRIVQKLILLK
;
A
#
# COMPACT_ATOMS: atom_id res chain seq x y z
N MET A 1 -2.04 -44.30 -6.96
CA MET A 1 -1.30 -43.47 -7.93
C MET A 1 -0.39 -42.54 -7.15
N LYS A 2 0.85 -42.32 -7.63
CA LYS A 2 1.99 -41.70 -6.93
C LYS A 2 1.67 -40.32 -6.30
N LYS A 3 2.03 -40.13 -5.02
CA LYS A 3 2.25 -38.80 -4.43
C LYS A 3 3.49 -38.18 -5.07
N MET A 4 3.33 -37.12 -5.85
CA MET A 4 4.44 -36.26 -6.25
C MET A 4 4.68 -35.25 -5.12
N LYS A 5 5.89 -35.28 -4.56
CA LYS A 5 6.45 -34.15 -3.84
C LYS A 5 6.87 -33.14 -4.90
N ASN A 6 6.19 -32.00 -4.98
CA ASN A 6 6.68 -30.87 -5.76
C ASN A 6 7.64 -30.09 -4.86
N ASN A 7 8.89 -30.00 -5.30
CA ASN A 7 9.86 -29.09 -4.73
C ASN A 7 9.52 -27.69 -5.25
N LEU A 8 9.27 -26.75 -4.34
CA LEU A 8 9.21 -25.33 -4.64
C LEU A 8 10.57 -24.90 -5.22
N ILE A 9 10.58 -24.40 -6.45
CA ILE A 9 11.74 -23.72 -7.03
C ILE A 9 11.32 -22.26 -7.17
N SER A 10 11.71 -21.43 -6.20
CA SER A 10 11.58 -19.98 -6.31
C SER A 10 12.54 -19.49 -7.39
N PHE A 11 12.00 -18.96 -8.48
CA PHE A 11 12.76 -18.18 -9.45
C PHE A 11 12.65 -16.71 -9.06
N VAL A 12 13.74 -16.15 -8.52
CA VAL A 12 13.91 -14.70 -8.41
C VAL A 12 14.53 -14.24 -9.71
N ILE A 13 13.74 -13.61 -10.58
CA ILE A 13 14.28 -12.87 -11.73
C ILE A 13 14.52 -11.45 -11.25
N ILE A 14 15.76 -11.13 -10.88
CA ILE A 14 16.17 -9.75 -10.58
C ILE A 14 16.46 -9.07 -11.92
N GLY A 15 15.45 -8.40 -12.47
CA GLY A 15 15.61 -7.43 -13.54
C GLY A 15 15.56 -6.02 -12.96
N SER A 16 16.63 -5.56 -12.29
CA SER A 16 16.71 -4.17 -11.87
C SER A 16 17.23 -3.31 -13.03
N THR A 17 16.34 -2.64 -13.75
CA THR A 17 16.72 -1.44 -14.51
C THR A 17 17.03 -0.34 -13.50
N LEU A 18 18.30 0.03 -13.39
CA LEU A 18 18.77 1.18 -12.63
C LEU A 18 18.21 2.46 -13.27
N TYR A 19 17.15 3.03 -12.70
CA TYR A 19 16.83 4.44 -12.92
C TYR A 19 17.59 5.27 -11.89
N GLY A 20 18.64 5.95 -12.36
CA GLY A 20 19.12 7.16 -11.69
C GLY A 20 18.21 8.30 -12.13
N GLY A 21 17.10 8.51 -11.43
CA GLY A 21 16.15 9.59 -11.68
C GLY A 21 15.98 10.43 -10.42
N THR A 22 15.89 11.75 -10.60
CA THR A 22 15.42 12.73 -9.61
C THR A 22 13.90 12.83 -9.61
N ASP A 23 13.22 11.79 -10.10
CA ASP A 23 11.78 11.74 -10.35
C ASP A 23 11.17 10.67 -9.44
N PRO A 24 9.87 10.77 -9.04
CA PRO A 24 9.27 9.78 -8.19
C PRO A 24 9.34 8.41 -8.85
N SER A 25 9.49 7.35 -8.06
CA SER A 25 9.62 5.99 -8.60
C SER A 25 9.08 4.92 -7.66
N LEU A 26 8.65 3.81 -8.26
CA LEU A 26 8.33 2.57 -7.55
C LEU A 26 9.49 1.58 -7.73
N GLU A 27 10.22 1.32 -6.66
CA GLU A 27 11.24 0.26 -6.60
C GLU A 27 10.60 -1.04 -6.13
N PHE A 28 10.63 -2.09 -6.95
CA PHE A 28 10.14 -3.41 -6.56
C PHE A 28 11.07 -4.07 -5.52
N LEU A 29 10.52 -4.40 -4.35
CA LEU A 29 11.25 -5.04 -3.24
C LEU A 29 11.07 -6.56 -3.23
N GLY A 30 9.89 -7.06 -3.59
CA GLY A 30 9.64 -8.49 -3.64
C GLY A 30 8.19 -8.86 -3.90
N GLN A 31 7.97 -10.16 -4.10
CA GLN A 31 6.66 -10.74 -4.39
C GLN A 31 6.49 -12.07 -3.67
N LEU A 32 5.28 -12.33 -3.23
CA LEU A 32 4.80 -13.60 -2.69
C LEU A 32 3.59 -14.07 -3.50
N TRP A 33 3.40 -15.39 -3.59
CA TRP A 33 2.25 -15.98 -4.26
C TRP A 33 1.51 -16.92 -3.30
N PHE A 34 0.18 -16.85 -3.32
CA PHE A 34 -0.74 -17.71 -2.60
C PHE A 34 -1.56 -18.56 -3.57
N ASP A 35 -1.98 -19.74 -3.12
CA ASP A 35 -2.81 -20.63 -3.93
C ASP A 35 -4.08 -19.92 -4.42
N SER A 36 -4.45 -20.19 -5.66
CA SER A 36 -5.57 -19.59 -6.36
C SER A 36 -6.44 -20.65 -7.04
N TYR A 37 -7.73 -20.38 -7.19
CA TYR A 37 -8.69 -21.21 -7.89
C TYR A 37 -8.64 -20.96 -9.40
N TYR A 38 -8.53 -22.04 -10.18
CA TYR A 38 -8.62 -21.98 -11.64
C TYR A 38 -9.96 -22.51 -12.12
N SER A 39 -10.75 -21.67 -12.79
CA SER A 39 -12.09 -22.01 -13.27
C SER A 39 -12.11 -22.71 -14.64
N GLY A 40 -10.96 -22.77 -15.31
CA GLY A 40 -10.83 -23.24 -16.70
C GLY A 40 -10.64 -22.12 -17.73
N SER A 41 -11.01 -20.88 -17.39
CA SER A 41 -10.71 -19.67 -18.16
C SER A 41 -9.84 -18.70 -17.38
N ASP A 42 -10.15 -18.51 -16.09
CA ASP A 42 -9.53 -17.48 -15.26
C ASP A 42 -8.97 -18.07 -13.97
N THR A 43 -8.14 -17.28 -13.29
CA THR A 43 -7.54 -17.61 -12.01
C THR A 43 -7.94 -16.55 -10.99
N SER A 44 -8.49 -16.95 -9.86
CA SER A 44 -8.93 -16.04 -8.78
C SER A 44 -8.55 -16.56 -7.41
N GLY A 45 -8.37 -15.67 -6.44
CA GLY A 45 -8.03 -16.06 -5.07
C GLY A 45 -7.34 -14.96 -4.28
N GLY A 46 -6.64 -14.03 -4.94
CA GLY A 46 -6.24 -12.78 -4.30
C GLY A 46 -7.38 -11.76 -4.39
N SER A 47 -7.59 -11.01 -3.31
CA SER A 47 -8.51 -9.87 -3.26
C SER A 47 -7.83 -8.66 -2.62
N ASP A 48 -8.51 -7.85 -1.82
CA ASP A 48 -7.95 -6.60 -1.29
C ASP A 48 -6.63 -6.79 -0.53
N VAL A 49 -5.82 -5.74 -0.50
CA VAL A 49 -4.62 -5.63 0.31
C VAL A 49 -4.68 -4.36 1.15
N TRP A 50 -4.36 -4.53 2.42
CA TRP A 50 -4.25 -3.45 3.39
C TRP A 50 -2.94 -3.57 4.18
N GLY A 51 -2.70 -2.65 5.10
CA GLY A 51 -1.51 -2.68 5.94
C GLY A 51 -1.77 -2.42 7.42
N TYR A 52 -0.78 -2.81 8.21
CA TYR A 52 -0.67 -2.51 9.62
C TYR A 52 0.79 -2.17 9.96
N THR A 53 1.00 -0.97 10.51
CA THR A 53 2.27 -0.57 11.10
C THR A 53 2.22 -0.79 12.61
N THR A 54 3.15 -1.57 13.14
CA THR A 54 3.33 -1.74 14.59
C THR A 54 3.80 -0.44 15.25
N PRO A 55 3.62 -0.26 16.57
CA PRO A 55 4.20 0.88 17.30
C PRO A 55 5.72 1.03 17.14
N GLU A 56 6.42 -0.07 16.86
CA GLU A 56 7.86 -0.13 16.61
C GLU A 56 8.25 0.28 15.17
N GLY A 57 7.28 0.48 14.28
CA GLY A 57 7.50 0.87 12.88
C GLY A 57 7.74 -0.31 11.93
N GLU A 58 7.43 -1.54 12.35
CA GLU A 58 7.41 -2.69 11.44
C GLU A 58 6.12 -2.70 10.62
N GLU A 59 6.26 -2.92 9.31
CA GLU A 59 5.15 -2.97 8.37
C GLU A 59 4.70 -4.40 8.08
N TYR A 60 3.39 -4.60 8.09
CA TYR A 60 2.74 -5.85 7.74
C TYR A 60 1.70 -5.61 6.65
N ALA A 61 1.80 -6.39 5.57
CA ALA A 61 0.74 -6.48 4.58
C ALA A 61 -0.32 -7.48 5.07
N ILE A 62 -1.60 -7.13 4.87
CA ILE A 62 -2.74 -7.98 5.17
C ILE A 62 -3.49 -8.16 3.86
N MET A 63 -3.56 -9.38 3.35
CA MET A 63 -4.12 -9.65 2.02
C MET A 63 -5.20 -10.72 2.08
N GLY A 64 -6.31 -10.48 1.37
CA GLY A 64 -7.30 -11.49 1.08
C GLY A 64 -6.70 -12.57 0.17
N VAL A 65 -6.76 -13.82 0.60
CA VAL A 65 -6.25 -14.99 -0.13
C VAL A 65 -7.34 -16.04 -0.28
N TYR A 66 -7.14 -17.02 -1.17
CA TYR A 66 -8.18 -18.00 -1.51
C TYR A 66 -8.76 -18.67 -0.25
N GLU A 67 -7.89 -19.07 0.68
CA GLU A 67 -8.29 -19.79 1.88
C GLU A 67 -8.74 -18.89 3.05
N GLY A 68 -8.57 -17.56 2.96
CA GLY A 68 -8.88 -16.64 4.04
C GLY A 68 -8.12 -15.31 3.97
N VAL A 69 -7.40 -14.97 5.04
CA VAL A 69 -6.66 -13.70 5.17
C VAL A 69 -5.24 -13.98 5.60
N ALA A 70 -4.26 -13.57 4.81
CA ALA A 70 -2.85 -13.73 5.12
C ALA A 70 -2.31 -12.45 5.79
N VAL A 71 -1.45 -12.62 6.80
CA VAL A 71 -0.68 -11.53 7.42
C VAL A 71 0.80 -11.77 7.15
N ILE A 72 1.46 -10.82 6.50
CA ILE A 72 2.81 -10.97 5.95
C ILE A 72 3.68 -9.82 6.46
N ARG A 73 4.84 -10.12 7.04
CA ARG A 73 5.82 -9.08 7.37
C ARG A 73 6.48 -8.57 6.10
N ALA A 74 6.43 -7.26 5.87
CA ALA A 74 6.80 -6.70 4.58
C ALA A 74 8.30 -6.77 4.27
N ILE A 75 9.15 -6.62 5.30
CA ILE A 75 10.62 -6.49 5.12
C ILE A 75 11.29 -7.75 4.56
N ASP A 76 10.73 -8.92 4.86
CA ASP A 76 11.31 -10.22 4.50
C ASP A 76 10.30 -11.19 3.86
N LEU A 77 9.06 -10.74 3.64
CA LEU A 77 7.94 -11.52 3.10
C LEU A 77 7.60 -12.76 3.95
N GLU A 78 7.90 -12.73 5.26
CA GLU A 78 7.51 -13.81 6.17
C GLU A 78 5.98 -13.85 6.34
N VAL A 79 5.36 -14.95 5.92
CA VAL A 79 3.95 -15.22 6.23
C VAL A 79 3.84 -15.59 7.69
N ILE A 80 3.24 -14.70 8.48
CA ILE A 80 3.03 -14.90 9.92
C ILE A 80 1.91 -15.90 10.16
N ASP A 81 0.77 -15.67 9.52
CA ASP A 81 -0.42 -16.51 9.68
C ASP A 81 -1.33 -16.39 8.46
N ILE A 82 -2.18 -17.41 8.28
CA ILE A 82 -3.29 -17.39 7.33
C ILE A 82 -4.54 -17.81 8.08
N ILE A 83 -5.41 -16.83 8.34
CA ILE A 83 -6.63 -17.01 9.10
C ILE A 83 -7.70 -17.54 8.15
N PRO A 84 -8.26 -18.75 8.37
CA PRO A 84 -9.26 -19.31 7.48
C PRO A 84 -10.49 -18.41 7.36
N GLY A 85 -10.97 -18.22 6.14
CA GLY A 85 -12.18 -17.45 5.84
C GLY A 85 -13.18 -18.22 4.98
N PRO A 86 -14.32 -17.60 4.66
CA PRO A 86 -15.36 -18.22 3.84
C PRO A 86 -14.88 -18.33 2.38
N GLN A 87 -15.42 -19.28 1.63
CA GLN A 87 -14.94 -19.65 0.27
C GLN A 87 -16.07 -20.04 -0.69
N GLN A 88 -17.33 -19.91 -0.27
CA GLN A 88 -18.47 -20.42 -1.02
C GLN A 88 -19.26 -19.29 -1.66
N ASN A 89 -19.78 -19.56 -2.86
CA ASN A 89 -20.72 -18.72 -3.60
C ASN A 89 -20.20 -17.33 -4.03
N ASP A 90 -18.89 -17.17 -4.11
CA ASP A 90 -18.27 -16.08 -4.84
C ASP A 90 -17.19 -16.64 -5.79
N TYR A 91 -17.08 -16.05 -6.98
CA TYR A 91 -16.12 -16.48 -8.00
C TYR A 91 -14.73 -15.88 -7.75
N TRP A 92 -14.68 -14.71 -7.14
CA TRP A 92 -13.49 -13.90 -7.03
C TRP A 92 -12.76 -14.03 -5.71
N PHE A 93 -13.43 -14.58 -4.69
CA PHE A 93 -12.98 -14.67 -3.32
C PHE A 93 -12.79 -13.28 -2.68
N HIS A 94 -13.76 -12.40 -2.93
CA HIS A 94 -13.72 -10.99 -2.54
C HIS A 94 -13.69 -10.81 -1.03
N ARG A 95 -12.73 -10.02 -0.58
CA ARG A 95 -12.58 -9.54 0.79
C ARG A 95 -12.10 -8.11 0.72
N ASP A 96 -12.58 -7.29 1.62
CA ASP A 96 -12.09 -5.94 1.84
C ASP A 96 -11.60 -5.82 3.29
N ILE A 97 -10.49 -5.12 3.51
CA ILE A 97 -9.75 -5.15 4.77
C ILE A 97 -9.48 -3.72 5.23
N LYS A 98 -9.72 -3.43 6.52
CA LYS A 98 -9.34 -2.17 7.15
C LYS A 98 -8.80 -2.40 8.56
N THR A 99 -7.95 -1.50 9.04
CA THR A 99 -7.32 -1.58 10.37
C THR A 99 -7.78 -0.47 11.31
N TYR A 100 -7.92 -0.79 12.60
CA TYR A 100 -8.21 0.16 13.67
C TYR A 100 -7.50 -0.25 14.96
N GLY A 101 -6.65 0.63 15.50
CA GLY A 101 -5.74 0.24 16.58
C GLY A 101 -4.86 -0.92 16.15
N HIS A 102 -4.84 -2.01 16.93
CA HIS A 102 -4.15 -3.26 16.58
C HIS A 102 -5.11 -4.34 16.03
N TYR A 103 -6.29 -3.96 15.55
CA TYR A 103 -7.26 -4.89 14.97
C TYR A 103 -7.34 -4.71 13.45
N ALA A 104 -7.57 -5.82 12.74
CA ALA A 104 -8.01 -5.81 11.35
C ALA A 104 -9.44 -6.36 11.25
N TYR A 105 -10.25 -5.67 10.45
CA TYR A 105 -11.63 -5.99 10.16
C TYR A 105 -11.73 -6.41 8.69
N VAL A 106 -12.43 -7.52 8.43
CA VAL A 106 -12.49 -8.09 7.09
C VAL A 106 -13.93 -8.43 6.73
N THR A 107 -14.47 -7.75 5.72
CA THR A 107 -15.73 -8.11 5.08
C THR A 107 -15.48 -9.08 3.93
N ASN A 108 -16.54 -9.75 3.48
CA ASN A 108 -16.48 -10.71 2.40
C ASN A 108 -17.86 -10.95 1.79
N GLU A 109 -17.88 -11.47 0.56
CA GLU A 109 -19.12 -11.81 -0.15
C GLU A 109 -19.43 -13.31 -0.16
N MET A 110 -18.81 -14.06 0.75
CA MET A 110 -18.80 -15.51 0.74
C MET A 110 -19.55 -16.10 1.93
N TYR A 111 -19.93 -17.36 1.79
CA TYR A 111 -20.45 -18.17 2.90
C TYR A 111 -19.41 -19.19 3.38
N GLY A 112 -19.59 -19.65 4.62
CA GLY A 112 -18.84 -20.77 5.18
C GLY A 112 -18.06 -20.44 6.45
N THR A 113 -16.81 -20.89 6.52
CA THR A 113 -15.96 -20.73 7.70
C THR A 113 -15.80 -19.25 8.03
N ASN A 114 -16.09 -18.84 9.27
CA ASN A 114 -15.89 -17.46 9.73
C ASN A 114 -16.63 -16.40 8.89
N GLU A 115 -17.78 -16.74 8.30
CA GLU A 115 -18.66 -15.78 7.61
C GLU A 115 -19.11 -14.62 8.52
N GLY A 116 -19.45 -13.47 7.92
CA GLY A 116 -19.65 -12.21 8.63
C GLY A 116 -18.41 -11.31 8.60
N LEU A 117 -18.41 -10.28 9.44
CA LEU A 117 -17.27 -9.39 9.64
C LEU A 117 -16.22 -10.08 10.50
N MET A 118 -15.13 -10.56 9.90
CA MET A 118 -14.04 -11.18 10.67
C MET A 118 -13.25 -10.11 11.42
N ILE A 119 -12.89 -10.39 12.66
CA ILE A 119 -12.08 -9.51 13.52
C ILE A 119 -10.79 -10.25 13.89
N LEU A 120 -9.66 -9.67 13.51
CA LEU A 120 -8.31 -10.19 13.77
C LEU A 120 -7.60 -9.26 14.73
N ASP A 121 -6.92 -9.82 15.74
CA ASP A 121 -6.11 -9.09 16.70
C ASP A 121 -4.62 -9.30 16.40
N LEU A 122 -3.96 -8.20 16.05
CA LEU A 122 -2.58 -8.12 15.57
C LEU A 122 -1.58 -7.76 16.67
N GLN A 123 -2.01 -7.56 17.93
CA GLN A 123 -1.09 -7.12 19.00
C GLN A 123 0.03 -8.11 19.35
N TYR A 124 -0.11 -9.37 18.90
CA TYR A 124 0.85 -10.44 19.16
C TYR A 124 1.84 -10.65 18.01
N LEU A 125 1.84 -9.78 17.00
CA LEU A 125 2.86 -9.79 15.96
C LEU A 125 4.25 -9.53 16.55
N PRO A 126 5.31 -10.17 16.04
CA PRO A 126 5.33 -11.14 14.94
C PRO A 126 4.96 -12.59 15.32
N ASP A 127 4.67 -12.89 16.58
CA ASP A 127 4.57 -14.27 17.06
C ASP A 127 3.31 -15.00 16.58
N SER A 128 2.18 -14.30 16.48
CA SER A 128 0.90 -14.87 16.03
C SER A 128 -0.14 -13.80 15.71
N VAL A 129 -1.21 -14.21 15.02
CA VAL A 129 -2.43 -13.43 14.88
C VAL A 129 -3.54 -14.16 15.64
N ARG A 130 -4.30 -13.43 16.48
CA ARG A 130 -5.45 -14.01 17.16
C ARG A 130 -6.72 -13.73 16.37
N PHE A 131 -7.38 -14.77 15.87
CA PHE A 131 -8.76 -14.64 15.39
C PHE A 131 -9.70 -14.42 16.57
N VAL A 132 -10.33 -13.25 16.64
CA VAL A 132 -11.27 -12.88 17.72
C VAL A 132 -12.60 -13.59 17.49
N GLY A 133 -13.13 -13.48 16.27
CA GLY A 133 -14.42 -14.04 15.89
C GLY A 133 -14.94 -13.37 14.61
N SER A 134 -16.16 -13.73 14.23
CA SER A 134 -16.91 -13.06 13.18
C SER A 134 -18.16 -12.42 13.76
N TYR A 135 -18.40 -11.17 13.42
CA TYR A 135 -19.58 -10.41 13.82
C TYR A 135 -20.66 -10.51 12.74
N ASP A 136 -21.91 -10.73 13.18
CA ASP A 136 -23.05 -10.86 12.30
C ASP A 136 -23.49 -9.50 11.78
N ILE A 137 -23.21 -9.22 10.50
CA ILE A 137 -23.83 -8.11 9.77
C ILE A 137 -25.27 -8.56 9.46
N SER A 138 -26.28 -7.79 9.88
CA SER A 138 -27.68 -8.21 9.82
C SER A 138 -28.49 -7.19 8.99
N PRO A 139 -29.14 -7.61 7.90
CA PRO A 139 -29.67 -8.97 7.69
C PRO A 139 -28.85 -9.89 6.77
N ASP A 140 -27.80 -9.41 6.11
CA ASP A 140 -26.91 -10.22 5.26
C ASP A 140 -25.50 -10.25 5.87
N LEU A 141 -24.97 -11.46 6.09
CA LEU A 141 -23.63 -11.66 6.63
C LEU A 141 -22.53 -11.29 5.64
N ARG A 142 -22.90 -11.08 4.37
CA ARG A 142 -22.00 -10.67 3.30
C ARG A 142 -22.00 -9.16 3.15
N SER A 143 -20.84 -8.62 2.85
CA SER A 143 -20.64 -7.20 2.59
C SER A 143 -19.46 -7.04 1.63
N HIS A 144 -19.61 -6.19 0.62
CA HIS A 144 -18.57 -5.97 -0.38
C HIS A 144 -17.44 -5.10 0.17
N ASN A 145 -17.74 -4.10 0.99
CA ASN A 145 -16.79 -3.05 1.31
C ASN A 145 -16.93 -2.57 2.77
N LEU A 146 -15.82 -2.12 3.36
CA LEU A 146 -15.84 -1.35 4.59
C LEU A 146 -14.87 -0.17 4.56
N SER A 147 -15.20 0.84 5.35
CA SER A 147 -14.29 1.91 5.75
C SER A 147 -14.26 2.06 7.26
N ILE A 148 -13.17 2.58 7.81
CA ILE A 148 -13.08 2.92 9.22
C ILE A 148 -12.58 4.35 9.34
N ASP A 149 -13.37 5.21 9.96
CA ASP A 149 -12.92 6.53 10.37
C ASP A 149 -12.09 6.39 11.65
N VAL A 150 -10.78 6.23 11.48
CA VAL A 150 -9.83 6.00 12.57
C VAL A 150 -9.81 7.12 13.61
N ALA A 151 -10.19 8.35 13.22
CA ALA A 151 -10.22 9.50 14.11
C ALA A 151 -11.38 9.44 15.09
N THR A 152 -12.52 8.89 14.64
CA THR A 152 -13.76 8.83 15.43
C THR A 152 -14.05 7.45 16.01
N GLY A 153 -13.43 6.39 15.48
CA GLY A 153 -13.58 5.03 15.97
C GLY A 153 -14.87 4.35 15.51
N PHE A 154 -15.32 4.66 14.29
CA PHE A 154 -16.52 4.03 13.71
C PHE A 154 -16.18 3.34 12.39
N ALA A 155 -16.71 2.13 12.22
CA ALA A 155 -16.68 1.41 10.94
C ALA A 155 -17.98 1.66 10.16
N TYR A 156 -17.87 1.64 8.85
CA TYR A 156 -18.94 1.83 7.89
C TYR A 156 -18.90 0.65 6.94
N ILE A 157 -19.96 -0.16 6.95
CA ILE A 157 -19.97 -1.47 6.30
C ILE A 157 -21.12 -1.50 5.33
N GLU A 158 -20.87 -1.95 4.11
CA GLU A 158 -21.90 -2.05 3.10
C GLU A 158 -22.97 -3.08 3.52
N GLU A 159 -24.23 -2.71 3.39
CA GLU A 159 -25.40 -3.57 3.56
C GLU A 159 -26.40 -3.37 2.43
N SER A 160 -27.37 -4.27 2.29
CA SER A 160 -28.34 -4.27 1.18
C SER A 160 -29.14 -2.98 0.98
N ASN A 161 -29.21 -2.08 1.98
CA ASN A 161 -29.98 -0.84 1.92
C ASN A 161 -29.18 0.40 2.35
N GLY A 162 -27.85 0.32 2.42
CA GLY A 162 -27.03 1.43 2.87
C GLY A 162 -25.69 1.02 3.46
N TRP A 163 -25.16 1.88 4.31
CA TRP A 163 -23.90 1.66 5.02
C TRP A 163 -24.15 1.62 6.52
N LEU A 164 -24.07 0.43 7.11
CA LEU A 164 -24.18 0.21 8.54
C LEU A 164 -23.04 0.92 9.26
N ILE A 165 -23.37 1.61 10.35
CA ILE A 165 -22.39 2.31 11.18
C ILE A 165 -22.20 1.51 12.47
N LEU A 166 -20.98 1.03 12.69
CA LEU A 166 -20.57 0.32 13.89
C LEU A 166 -19.67 1.17 14.78
N ASP A 167 -19.98 1.25 16.07
CA ASP A 167 -19.11 1.80 17.11
C ASP A 167 -18.03 0.78 17.48
N LEU A 168 -16.76 1.18 17.38
CA LEU A 168 -15.58 0.36 17.70
C LEU A 168 -14.97 0.68 19.07
N ALA A 169 -15.70 1.34 19.98
CA ALA A 169 -15.22 1.60 21.35
C ALA A 169 -14.84 0.32 22.11
N ASP A 170 -15.51 -0.80 21.81
CA ASP A 170 -15.04 -2.15 22.11
C ASP A 170 -14.75 -2.86 20.78
N PRO A 171 -13.49 -2.87 20.31
CA PRO A 171 -13.12 -3.41 19.00
C PRO A 171 -13.51 -4.87 18.76
N GLU A 172 -13.63 -5.68 19.82
CA GLU A 172 -14.00 -7.10 19.73
C GLU A 172 -15.52 -7.32 19.75
N ASN A 173 -16.30 -6.32 20.16
CA ASN A 173 -17.76 -6.37 20.27
C ASN A 173 -18.39 -5.09 19.70
N PRO A 174 -18.29 -4.87 18.38
CA PRO A 174 -18.82 -3.67 17.75
C PRO A 174 -20.35 -3.57 17.90
N ILE A 175 -20.87 -2.34 17.93
CA ILE A 175 -22.30 -2.06 18.16
C ILE A 175 -22.86 -1.26 16.99
N ASP A 176 -23.98 -1.71 16.42
CA ASP A 176 -24.77 -0.93 15.46
C ASP A 176 -25.35 0.34 16.12
N VAL A 177 -25.04 1.49 15.52
CA VAL A 177 -25.48 2.81 15.98
C VAL A 177 -26.21 3.63 14.92
N GLY A 178 -26.36 3.12 13.69
CA GLY A 178 -27.00 3.87 12.62
C GLY A 178 -26.70 3.34 11.21
N ILE A 179 -27.25 4.04 10.22
CA ILE A 179 -27.12 3.69 8.81
C ILE A 179 -27.08 4.93 7.94
N ILE A 180 -26.18 4.97 6.96
CA ILE A 180 -26.25 5.92 5.84
C ILE A 180 -27.15 5.32 4.77
N SER A 181 -28.26 5.97 4.45
CA SER A 181 -29.22 5.48 3.45
C SER A 181 -28.81 5.88 2.02
N ALA A 182 -27.62 5.47 1.60
CA ALA A 182 -27.10 5.66 0.24
C ALA A 182 -26.89 4.31 -0.44
N PRO A 183 -27.31 4.12 -1.71
CA PRO A 183 -26.80 3.00 -2.49
C PRO A 183 -25.28 3.15 -2.62
N GLY A 184 -24.57 2.05 -2.71
CA GLY A 184 -23.12 2.10 -2.60
C GLY A 184 -22.47 0.89 -3.23
N HIS A 185 -21.20 1.07 -3.56
CA HIS A 185 -20.26 0.01 -3.88
C HIS A 185 -19.03 0.12 -2.99
N ASP A 186 -18.53 1.35 -2.82
CA ASP A 186 -17.36 1.67 -2.00
C ASP A 186 -17.63 2.95 -1.19
N ILE A 187 -17.06 3.02 0.00
CA ILE A 187 -17.13 4.17 0.90
C ILE A 187 -15.75 4.50 1.43
N MET A 188 -15.46 5.79 1.56
CA MET A 188 -14.35 6.29 2.35
C MET A 188 -14.88 7.26 3.38
N VAL A 189 -14.53 7.09 4.66
CA VAL A 189 -14.96 7.99 5.73
C VAL A 189 -13.75 8.57 6.44
N ARG A 190 -13.70 9.89 6.56
CA ARG A 190 -12.65 10.62 7.25
C ARG A 190 -13.27 11.77 8.04
N ASN A 191 -12.99 11.82 9.35
CA ASN A 191 -13.40 12.91 10.23
C ASN A 191 -14.90 13.26 10.11
N ASP A 192 -15.77 12.28 10.33
CA ASP A 192 -17.23 12.44 10.24
C ASP A 192 -17.78 12.86 8.86
N THR A 193 -16.98 12.76 7.80
CA THR A 193 -17.42 12.97 6.41
C THR A 193 -17.30 11.67 5.63
N ALA A 194 -18.42 11.20 5.10
CA ALA A 194 -18.48 9.98 4.29
C ALA A 194 -18.61 10.31 2.81
N TYR A 195 -17.78 9.68 1.99
CA TYR A 195 -17.74 9.78 0.54
C TYR A 195 -18.14 8.42 -0.03
N VAL A 196 -19.23 8.38 -0.80
CA VAL A 196 -19.83 7.13 -1.27
C VAL A 196 -19.78 7.08 -2.80
N ALA A 197 -19.22 6.00 -3.33
CA ALA A 197 -19.30 5.63 -4.74
C ALA A 197 -20.52 4.73 -4.96
N GLU A 198 -21.47 5.11 -5.81
CA GLU A 198 -22.77 4.43 -5.93
C GLU A 198 -22.85 3.42 -7.09
N GLY A 199 -21.72 2.98 -7.64
CA GLY A 199 -21.65 1.93 -8.65
C GLY A 199 -22.36 2.28 -9.96
N TRP A 200 -23.33 1.45 -10.37
CA TRP A 200 -24.08 1.59 -11.62
C TRP A 200 -24.92 2.87 -11.73
N GLY A 201 -25.16 3.56 -10.62
CA GLY A 201 -25.79 4.88 -10.64
C GLY A 201 -24.93 5.93 -11.34
N SER A 202 -23.62 5.67 -11.50
CA SER A 202 -22.62 6.67 -11.93
C SER A 202 -22.69 7.95 -11.09
N ILE A 203 -23.02 7.81 -9.81
CA ILE A 203 -23.19 8.88 -8.86
C ILE A 203 -22.17 8.68 -7.75
N PHE A 204 -21.65 9.78 -7.23
CA PHE A 204 -21.08 9.78 -5.89
C PHE A 204 -21.86 10.75 -4.99
N SER A 205 -21.92 10.45 -3.71
CA SER A 205 -22.53 11.31 -2.70
C SER A 205 -21.60 11.56 -1.53
N ILE A 206 -21.80 12.70 -0.85
CA ILE A 206 -21.04 13.11 0.32
C ILE A 206 -22.01 13.36 1.47
N TRP A 207 -21.69 12.84 2.65
CA TRP A 207 -22.57 12.83 3.82
C TRP A 207 -21.86 13.35 5.06
N ASP A 208 -22.56 14.14 5.86
CA ASP A 208 -22.19 14.44 7.25
C ASP A 208 -22.71 13.30 8.13
N VAL A 209 -21.78 12.60 8.77
CA VAL A 209 -22.04 11.48 9.67
C VAL A 209 -21.68 11.81 11.11
N THR A 210 -21.52 13.09 11.48
CA THR A 210 -21.28 13.54 12.87
C THR A 210 -22.31 12.93 13.81
N SER A 211 -23.59 13.01 13.42
CA SER A 211 -24.67 12.29 14.09
C SER A 211 -24.85 10.90 13.47
N LYS A 212 -24.25 9.87 14.07
CA LYS A 212 -24.35 8.47 13.62
C LYS A 212 -25.79 7.98 13.47
N ALA A 213 -26.69 8.42 14.35
CA ALA A 213 -28.12 8.08 14.29
C ALA A 213 -28.91 8.84 13.20
N HIS A 214 -28.36 9.94 12.70
CA HIS A 214 -29.02 10.81 11.71
C HIS A 214 -28.03 11.35 10.66
N PRO A 215 -27.40 10.48 9.84
CA PRO A 215 -26.57 10.93 8.73
C PRO A 215 -27.33 11.87 7.79
N GLN A 216 -26.64 12.87 7.24
CA GLN A 216 -27.23 13.86 6.35
C GLN A 216 -26.46 13.92 5.04
N GLU A 217 -27.15 13.70 3.93
CA GLU A 217 -26.58 13.92 2.60
C GLU A 217 -26.30 15.42 2.43
N LEU A 218 -25.07 15.74 2.06
CA LEU A 218 -24.62 17.10 1.77
C LEU A 218 -24.75 17.40 0.28
N VAL A 219 -24.34 16.45 -0.57
CA VAL A 219 -24.41 16.57 -2.02
C VAL A 219 -24.44 15.19 -2.68
N SER A 220 -25.07 15.10 -3.85
CA SER A 220 -25.04 13.95 -4.75
C SER A 220 -24.76 14.45 -6.18
N ILE A 221 -23.74 13.88 -6.81
CA ILE A 221 -23.20 14.33 -8.10
C ILE A 221 -23.19 13.16 -9.08
N ALA A 222 -23.82 13.37 -10.23
CA ALA A 222 -23.75 12.42 -11.34
C ALA A 222 -22.48 12.65 -12.17
N SER A 223 -21.71 11.59 -12.40
CA SER A 223 -20.60 11.56 -13.35
C SER A 223 -21.11 11.84 -14.77
N PRO A 224 -20.46 12.73 -15.54
CA PRO A 224 -20.92 13.14 -16.88
C PRO A 224 -20.91 12.00 -17.92
N SER A 225 -20.26 10.88 -17.60
CA SER A 225 -20.24 9.68 -18.43
C SER A 225 -20.76 8.47 -17.63
N ASN A 226 -21.82 7.80 -18.11
CA ASN A 226 -22.46 6.65 -17.42
C ASN A 226 -21.58 5.40 -17.37
N GLY A 227 -20.81 5.21 -16.30
CA GLY A 227 -19.89 4.09 -16.05
C GLY A 227 -20.09 3.51 -14.64
N TYR A 228 -19.41 2.42 -14.32
CA TYR A 228 -19.46 1.88 -12.96
C TYR A 228 -18.54 2.69 -12.05
N LEU A 229 -19.10 3.63 -11.27
CA LEU A 229 -18.31 4.45 -10.35
C LEU A 229 -17.96 3.59 -9.13
N HIS A 230 -16.73 3.11 -9.13
CA HIS A 230 -16.30 1.96 -8.35
C HIS A 230 -15.81 2.36 -6.97
N ASN A 231 -14.83 3.27 -6.93
CA ASN A 231 -14.14 3.71 -5.72
C ASN A 231 -14.07 5.24 -5.66
N ILE A 232 -13.94 5.77 -4.45
CA ILE A 232 -13.87 7.19 -4.16
C ILE A 232 -12.87 7.46 -3.02
N TRP A 233 -12.01 8.45 -3.19
CA TRP A 233 -10.99 8.80 -2.19
C TRP A 233 -10.74 10.32 -2.12
N PRO A 234 -10.91 10.96 -0.94
CA PRO A 234 -10.68 12.39 -0.77
C PRO A 234 -9.20 12.74 -0.54
N THR A 235 -8.78 13.92 -0.99
CA THR A 235 -7.49 14.52 -0.59
C THR A 235 -7.49 14.86 0.90
N GLU A 236 -6.31 14.91 1.52
CA GLU A 236 -6.19 15.14 2.97
C GLU A 236 -6.73 16.50 3.42
N ASP A 237 -6.68 17.50 2.54
CA ASP A 237 -7.25 18.83 2.80
C ASP A 237 -8.79 18.89 2.64
N GLY A 238 -9.40 17.83 2.11
CA GLY A 238 -10.83 17.72 1.87
C GLY A 238 -11.37 18.60 0.73
N ASN A 239 -10.50 19.24 -0.05
CA ASN A 239 -10.92 20.13 -1.14
C ASN A 239 -11.18 19.38 -2.45
N TYR A 240 -10.59 18.20 -2.62
CA TYR A 240 -10.77 17.39 -3.82
C TYR A 240 -11.17 15.96 -3.46
N VAL A 241 -11.82 15.30 -4.43
CA VAL A 241 -12.07 13.87 -4.36
C VAL A 241 -11.76 13.22 -5.70
N LEU A 242 -11.13 12.05 -5.64
CA LEU A 242 -10.81 11.24 -6.78
C LEU A 242 -11.81 10.09 -6.85
N THR A 243 -12.34 9.81 -8.03
CA THR A 243 -13.24 8.68 -8.27
C THR A 243 -12.67 7.81 -9.37
N THR A 244 -12.72 6.49 -9.21
CA THR A 244 -12.46 5.56 -10.31
C THR A 244 -13.74 5.07 -10.96
N GLU A 245 -13.66 4.78 -12.26
CA GLU A 245 -14.72 4.13 -13.00
C GLU A 245 -14.23 2.82 -13.60
N GLU A 246 -14.74 1.70 -13.09
CA GLU A 246 -14.37 0.35 -13.50
C GLU A 246 -15.12 -0.02 -14.80
N THR A 247 -14.82 0.72 -15.87
CA THR A 247 -15.45 0.58 -17.19
C THR A 247 -14.48 1.00 -18.27
N ASN A 248 -14.21 0.14 -19.25
CA ASN A 248 -13.24 0.40 -20.32
C ASN A 248 -13.35 1.80 -20.96
N ASN A 249 -12.20 2.43 -21.22
CA ASN A 249 -12.07 3.82 -21.71
C ASN A 249 -12.42 4.87 -20.64
N ARG A 250 -12.39 4.46 -19.37
CA ARG A 250 -12.67 5.29 -18.20
C ARG A 250 -11.85 4.77 -17.04
N THR A 251 -11.33 5.67 -16.24
CA THR A 251 -10.31 5.31 -15.26
C THR A 251 -10.46 6.18 -14.05
N LEU A 252 -10.01 7.44 -14.10
CA LEU A 252 -9.96 8.31 -12.94
C LEU A 252 -10.44 9.71 -13.27
N LYS A 253 -11.23 10.27 -12.35
CA LYS A 253 -11.69 11.66 -12.38
C LYS A 253 -11.31 12.36 -11.07
N ILE A 254 -10.95 13.64 -11.16
CA ILE A 254 -10.66 14.50 -10.00
C ILE A 254 -11.68 15.62 -9.94
N TRP A 255 -12.33 15.76 -8.80
CA TRP A 255 -13.42 16.71 -8.57
C TRP A 255 -13.01 17.72 -7.50
N ASP A 256 -13.18 19.00 -7.79
CA ASP A 256 -13.14 20.07 -6.78
C ASP A 256 -14.46 20.07 -6.00
N ILE A 257 -14.37 19.82 -4.70
CA ILE A 257 -15.47 19.76 -3.74
C ILE A 257 -15.31 20.81 -2.63
N SER A 258 -14.43 21.81 -2.81
CA SER A 258 -14.21 22.89 -1.84
C SER A 258 -15.46 23.74 -1.56
N ASP A 259 -16.41 23.77 -2.51
CA ASP A 259 -17.79 24.24 -2.31
C ASP A 259 -18.77 23.18 -2.79
N LEU A 260 -19.46 22.52 -1.85
CA LEU A 260 -20.43 21.47 -2.15
C LEU A 260 -21.66 21.97 -2.94
N ASN A 261 -21.90 23.29 -3.02
CA ASN A 261 -22.94 23.85 -3.90
C ASN A 261 -22.48 23.98 -5.35
N ASN A 262 -21.18 23.81 -5.61
CA ASN A 262 -20.54 24.00 -6.90
C ASN A 262 -19.39 23.00 -7.09
N VAL A 263 -19.73 21.70 -7.07
CA VAL A 263 -18.78 20.63 -7.36
C VAL A 263 -18.43 20.62 -8.85
N ASN A 264 -17.15 20.57 -9.19
CA ASN A 264 -16.67 20.63 -10.57
C ASN A 264 -15.67 19.52 -10.88
N LEU A 265 -15.83 18.87 -12.03
CA LEU A 265 -14.81 17.98 -12.60
C LEU A 265 -13.65 18.85 -13.11
N VAL A 266 -12.45 18.67 -12.55
CA VAL A 266 -11.28 19.49 -12.89
C VAL A 266 -10.25 18.75 -13.73
N ALA A 267 -10.16 17.43 -13.60
CA ALA A 267 -9.25 16.61 -14.39
C ALA A 267 -9.78 15.19 -14.62
N GLU A 268 -9.28 14.57 -15.68
CA GLU A 268 -9.45 13.15 -15.98
C GLU A 268 -8.07 12.58 -16.34
N TYR A 269 -7.80 11.36 -15.90
CA TYR A 269 -6.57 10.64 -16.26
C TYR A 269 -6.95 9.29 -16.84
N LEU A 270 -6.65 9.06 -18.11
CA LEU A 270 -6.79 7.80 -18.83
C LEU A 270 -5.47 7.03 -18.75
N ALA A 271 -5.46 5.99 -17.92
CA ALA A 271 -4.28 5.16 -17.68
C ALA A 271 -3.96 4.23 -18.86
N PRO A 272 -2.79 3.54 -18.87
CA PRO A 272 -2.32 2.77 -20.04
C PRO A 272 -3.29 1.74 -20.64
N ASN A 273 -4.11 1.05 -19.83
CA ASN A 273 -5.13 0.11 -20.32
C ASN A 273 -6.58 0.65 -20.22
N ASP A 274 -6.76 1.91 -19.84
CA ASP A 274 -8.07 2.54 -19.69
C ASP A 274 -9.10 1.77 -18.81
N LEU A 275 -8.63 1.03 -17.79
CA LEU A 275 -9.48 0.37 -16.79
C LEU A 275 -8.85 0.51 -15.39
N ALA A 276 -9.51 1.24 -14.50
CA ALA A 276 -9.07 1.42 -13.11
C ALA A 276 -9.97 0.64 -12.16
N HIS A 277 -9.41 0.22 -11.03
CA HIS A 277 -10.16 -0.39 -9.94
C HIS A 277 -10.22 0.56 -8.74
N ASN A 278 -9.16 0.66 -7.92
CA ASN A 278 -9.13 1.51 -6.73
C ASN A 278 -8.10 2.63 -6.85
N VAL A 279 -8.40 3.79 -6.25
CA VAL A 279 -7.44 4.86 -5.98
C VAL A 279 -7.30 5.10 -4.48
N HIS A 280 -6.07 5.32 -4.04
CA HIS A 280 -5.75 5.80 -2.69
C HIS A 280 -4.88 7.05 -2.79
N VAL A 281 -5.20 8.08 -2.02
CA VAL A 281 -4.39 9.32 -1.95
C VAL A 281 -3.53 9.31 -0.69
N GLU A 282 -2.22 9.47 -0.86
CA GLU A 282 -1.24 9.66 0.21
C GLU A 282 -0.42 10.92 -0.10
N GLY A 283 -0.61 11.97 0.71
CA GLY A 283 0.01 13.28 0.46
C GLY A 283 -0.39 13.86 -0.90
N ASP A 284 0.60 14.24 -1.69
CA ASP A 284 0.44 14.79 -3.05
C ASP A 284 0.37 13.69 -4.13
N TYR A 285 0.18 12.42 -3.76
CA TYR A 285 0.19 11.29 -4.69
C TYR A 285 -1.10 10.48 -4.67
N ALA A 286 -1.56 10.07 -5.84
CA ALA A 286 -2.64 9.11 -6.02
C ALA A 286 -2.09 7.78 -6.56
N PHE A 287 -2.28 6.70 -5.81
CA PHE A 287 -1.88 5.34 -6.15
C PHE A 287 -3.10 4.57 -6.66
N ILE A 288 -2.99 4.00 -7.85
CA ILE A 288 -4.14 3.45 -8.58
C ILE A 288 -3.85 2.02 -9.02
N SER A 289 -4.75 1.08 -8.71
CA SER A 289 -4.73 -0.27 -9.27
C SER A 289 -5.43 -0.32 -10.63
N HIS A 290 -4.73 -0.88 -11.62
CA HIS A 290 -5.11 -0.90 -13.03
C HIS A 290 -5.13 -2.30 -13.61
N TYR A 291 -5.62 -3.30 -12.87
CA TYR A 291 -5.78 -4.67 -13.38
C TYR A 291 -4.52 -5.15 -14.14
N THR A 292 -4.66 -5.37 -15.44
CA THR A 292 -3.65 -5.92 -16.33
C THR A 292 -2.46 -5.00 -16.57
N SER A 293 -2.56 -3.70 -16.28
CA SER A 293 -1.44 -2.75 -16.35
C SER A 293 -0.77 -2.48 -15.00
N GLY A 294 -1.18 -3.18 -13.95
CA GLY A 294 -0.52 -3.14 -12.67
C GLY A 294 -0.90 -1.92 -11.82
N VAL A 295 0.08 -1.17 -11.36
CA VAL A 295 -0.10 0.01 -10.50
C VAL A 295 0.42 1.26 -11.20
N ALA A 296 -0.33 2.36 -11.11
CA ALA A 296 0.09 3.69 -11.54
C ALA A 296 0.09 4.66 -10.36
N VAL A 297 0.99 5.64 -10.38
CA VAL A 297 1.10 6.70 -9.39
C VAL A 297 1.05 8.05 -10.11
N LEU A 298 0.12 8.90 -9.68
CA LEU A 298 0.00 10.28 -10.15
C LEU A 298 0.49 11.24 -9.08
N ASP A 299 1.30 12.21 -9.46
CA ASP A 299 1.45 13.47 -8.73
C ASP A 299 0.19 14.30 -8.96
N ILE A 300 -0.46 14.66 -7.85
CA ILE A 300 -1.67 15.46 -7.78
C ILE A 300 -1.47 16.76 -6.98
N HIS A 301 -0.23 17.24 -6.83
CA HIS A 301 0.07 18.52 -6.20
C HIS A 301 -0.71 19.68 -6.83
N ASP A 302 -0.92 19.62 -8.15
CA ASP A 302 -1.95 20.39 -8.85
C ASP A 302 -3.06 19.43 -9.33
N PRO A 303 -4.17 19.29 -8.60
CA PRO A 303 -5.26 18.38 -8.95
C PRO A 303 -5.96 18.72 -10.28
N THR A 304 -5.73 19.91 -10.84
CA THR A 304 -6.26 20.31 -12.16
C THR A 304 -5.36 19.84 -13.32
N ASN A 305 -4.15 19.39 -13.02
CA ASN A 305 -3.18 18.88 -13.98
C ASN A 305 -2.37 17.72 -13.38
N PRO A 306 -3.00 16.56 -13.11
CA PRO A 306 -2.32 15.40 -12.56
C PRO A 306 -1.27 14.86 -13.53
N VAL A 307 -0.13 14.39 -13.01
CA VAL A 307 1.01 13.90 -13.80
C VAL A 307 1.33 12.48 -13.39
N GLU A 308 1.35 11.54 -14.34
CA GLU A 308 1.86 10.19 -14.09
C GLU A 308 3.37 10.23 -13.82
N VAL A 309 3.78 9.72 -12.66
CA VAL A 309 5.18 9.74 -12.20
C VAL A 309 5.78 8.36 -12.05
N ALA A 310 4.97 7.34 -11.80
CA ALA A 310 5.45 5.96 -11.75
C ALA A 310 4.38 4.99 -12.26
N VAL A 311 4.83 3.93 -12.91
CA VAL A 311 4.00 2.79 -13.29
C VAL A 311 4.80 1.50 -13.05
N TYR A 312 4.12 0.44 -12.63
CA TYR A 312 4.71 -0.88 -12.54
C TYR A 312 3.69 -1.95 -12.95
N ASP A 313 4.03 -2.68 -14.02
CA ASP A 313 3.26 -3.81 -14.51
C ASP A 313 3.43 -5.02 -13.56
N THR A 314 2.33 -5.41 -12.91
CA THR A 314 2.26 -6.59 -12.04
C THR A 314 1.59 -7.79 -12.71
N TYR A 315 1.18 -7.66 -13.97
CA TYR A 315 0.47 -8.68 -14.74
C TYR A 315 1.13 -8.90 -16.12
N VAL A 316 2.17 -9.73 -16.10
CA VAL A 316 3.01 -10.06 -17.25
C VAL A 316 2.27 -10.53 -18.54
N PRO A 317 1.12 -11.25 -18.50
CA PRO A 317 0.55 -11.82 -19.72
C PRO A 317 0.20 -10.82 -20.84
N ASN A 318 -0.39 -9.66 -20.53
CA ASN A 318 -0.79 -8.61 -21.47
C ASN A 318 -1.41 -7.40 -20.73
N ASP A 319 -1.53 -6.26 -21.40
CA ASP A 319 -2.20 -5.04 -20.91
C ASP A 319 -3.64 -4.87 -21.42
N ASP A 320 -4.34 -5.93 -21.84
CA ASP A 320 -5.70 -5.78 -22.37
C ASP A 320 -6.66 -5.35 -21.23
N PRO A 321 -7.67 -4.50 -21.48
CA PRO A 321 -8.63 -4.06 -20.46
C PRO A 321 -9.55 -5.19 -20.01
N GLN A 322 -9.06 -6.01 -19.08
CA GLN A 322 -9.68 -7.20 -18.53
C GLN A 322 -9.61 -7.17 -17.00
N PHE A 323 -10.59 -7.81 -16.35
CA PHE A 323 -10.64 -7.93 -14.89
C PHE A 323 -9.70 -9.06 -14.41
N ALA A 324 -8.39 -8.83 -14.53
CA ALA A 324 -7.30 -9.71 -14.15
C ALA A 324 -6.09 -8.87 -13.71
N GLY A 325 -5.15 -9.41 -12.94
CA GLY A 325 -4.00 -8.65 -12.46
C GLY A 325 -4.28 -7.82 -11.20
N CYS A 326 -3.73 -6.61 -11.12
CA CYS A 326 -3.72 -5.75 -9.93
C CYS A 326 -5.11 -5.34 -9.48
N TRP A 327 -5.54 -5.87 -8.34
CA TRP A 327 -6.82 -5.63 -7.71
C TRP A 327 -6.70 -4.49 -6.68
N GLY A 328 -5.86 -4.66 -5.67
CA GLY A 328 -5.69 -3.71 -4.57
C GLY A 328 -4.35 -2.96 -4.64
N VAL A 329 -4.33 -1.76 -4.06
CA VAL A 329 -3.11 -0.99 -3.79
C VAL A 329 -3.25 -0.32 -2.43
N TYR A 330 -2.21 -0.43 -1.59
CA TYR A 330 -2.16 0.17 -0.26
C TYR A 330 -0.86 0.98 -0.10
N PRO A 331 -0.92 2.33 -0.06
CA PRO A 331 0.26 3.17 0.07
C PRO A 331 0.52 3.70 1.49
N HIS A 332 -0.39 3.48 2.45
CA HIS A 332 -0.38 4.17 3.75
C HIS A 332 0.55 3.55 4.81
N THR A 333 1.79 3.21 4.42
CA THR A 333 2.80 2.71 5.36
C THR A 333 3.64 3.85 5.93
N SER A 334 4.20 3.67 7.13
CA SER A 334 5.02 4.70 7.78
C SER A 334 6.39 4.92 7.12
N ASN A 335 6.84 3.97 6.29
CA ASN A 335 8.15 3.97 5.65
C ASN A 335 8.08 4.12 4.12
N GLY A 336 6.90 4.43 3.56
CA GLY A 336 6.72 4.62 2.12
C GLY A 336 6.74 3.33 1.28
N MET A 337 6.61 2.16 1.92
CA MET A 337 6.27 0.94 1.20
C MET A 337 4.86 1.01 0.62
N VAL A 338 4.69 0.38 -0.54
CA VAL A 338 3.39 0.24 -1.21
C VAL A 338 3.14 -1.24 -1.45
N PHE A 339 1.97 -1.71 -1.05
CA PHE A 339 1.55 -3.09 -1.26
C PHE A 339 0.55 -3.14 -2.42
N THR A 340 0.65 -4.15 -3.27
CA THR A 340 -0.39 -4.44 -4.26
C THR A 340 -0.78 -5.90 -4.21
N SER A 341 -2.05 -6.18 -4.50
CA SER A 341 -2.56 -7.54 -4.67
C SER A 341 -3.02 -7.77 -6.09
N ASN A 342 -2.83 -8.99 -6.57
CA ASN A 342 -3.39 -9.44 -7.84
C ASN A 342 -4.49 -10.48 -7.63
N ILE A 343 -5.46 -10.52 -8.54
CA ILE A 343 -6.53 -11.52 -8.59
C ILE A 343 -5.97 -12.95 -8.55
N GLU A 344 -4.82 -13.17 -9.19
CA GLU A 344 -4.16 -14.47 -9.28
C GLU A 344 -3.42 -14.91 -7.99
N GLY A 345 -3.54 -14.13 -6.90
CA GLY A 345 -2.97 -14.45 -5.59
C GLY A 345 -1.54 -13.93 -5.37
N TYR A 346 -1.07 -12.98 -6.18
CA TYR A 346 0.23 -12.34 -5.95
C TYR A 346 0.11 -11.14 -5.01
N LEU A 347 0.98 -11.08 -4.01
CA LEU A 347 1.31 -9.88 -3.24
C LEU A 347 2.60 -9.30 -3.80
N ASN A 348 2.63 -8.02 -4.13
CA ASN A 348 3.84 -7.30 -4.50
C ASN A 348 4.12 -6.21 -3.47
N ILE A 349 5.41 -6.01 -3.15
CA ILE A 349 5.87 -4.95 -2.26
C ILE A 349 6.82 -4.06 -3.03
N PHE A 350 6.55 -2.76 -2.97
CA PHE A 350 7.36 -1.71 -3.56
C PHE A 350 7.84 -0.75 -2.46
N GLN A 351 8.95 -0.07 -2.72
CA GLN A 351 9.31 1.17 -2.07
C GLN A 351 8.93 2.30 -3.02
N PHE A 352 8.09 3.22 -2.56
CA PHE A 352 7.91 4.48 -3.25
C PHE A 352 8.99 5.46 -2.80
N HIS A 353 9.68 6.05 -3.79
CA HIS A 353 10.63 7.13 -3.58
C HIS A 353 10.00 8.40 -4.14
N ASP A 354 9.65 9.33 -3.26
CA ASP A 354 9.24 10.68 -3.62
C ASP A 354 10.47 11.51 -4.07
N ILE A 355 10.26 12.55 -4.88
CA ILE A 355 11.24 13.62 -5.03
C ILE A 355 11.34 14.30 -3.66
N GLU A 356 12.50 14.22 -3.00
CA GLU A 356 12.82 15.19 -1.95
C GLU A 356 12.82 16.59 -2.59
N THR A 357 11.67 17.27 -2.58
CA THR A 357 11.58 18.69 -2.83
C THR A 357 12.14 19.39 -1.59
N ASP A 358 13.46 19.45 -1.51
CA ASP A 358 14.13 20.37 -0.58
C ASP A 358 13.98 21.79 -1.14
N VAL A 359 12.74 22.30 -1.14
CA VAL A 359 12.46 23.73 -1.27
C VAL A 359 12.47 24.29 0.15
N ASN A 360 13.68 24.38 0.71
CA ASN A 360 14.06 25.41 1.66
C ASN A 360 15.53 25.76 1.45
N GLU A 361 15.81 26.47 0.35
CA GLU A 361 16.91 27.43 0.32
C GLU A 361 16.62 28.55 1.35
N GLU A 362 16.75 28.23 2.65
CA GLU A 362 17.05 29.12 3.78
C GLU A 362 16.78 28.41 5.12
N THR A 363 17.50 27.31 5.42
CA THR A 363 17.79 26.96 6.82
C THR A 363 19.04 26.07 6.90
N ALA A 364 20.20 26.71 6.82
CA ALA A 364 21.41 26.07 7.32
C ALA A 364 21.27 25.81 8.83
N LEU A 365 21.71 24.60 9.25
CA LEU A 365 22.14 24.16 10.59
C LEU A 365 21.10 23.39 11.43
N THR A 366 21.03 22.07 11.21
CA THR A 366 21.44 21.02 12.17
C THR A 366 21.25 19.63 11.55
N GLY A 367 22.12 19.25 10.61
CA GLY A 367 22.24 17.85 10.20
C GLY A 367 23.12 17.07 11.19
N GLU A 368 22.89 15.77 11.35
CA GLU A 368 23.85 14.88 12.01
C GLU A 368 24.89 14.37 11.00
N PHE A 369 26.14 14.21 11.45
CA PHE A 369 27.15 13.45 10.71
C PHE A 369 26.84 11.97 10.93
N VAL A 370 26.38 11.24 9.90
CA VAL A 370 25.94 9.85 10.02
C VAL A 370 26.38 9.00 8.82
N LEU A 371 26.66 7.72 9.07
CA LEU A 371 26.78 6.67 8.06
C LEU A 371 25.67 5.66 8.35
N ASN A 372 24.72 5.51 7.43
CA ASN A 372 23.59 4.61 7.55
C ASN A 372 24.01 3.16 7.24
N GLN A 373 23.22 2.20 7.72
CA GLN A 373 23.40 0.80 7.39
C GLN A 373 23.37 0.62 5.86
N ASN A 374 24.33 -0.15 5.32
CA ASN A 374 24.39 -0.39 3.89
C ASN A 374 23.20 -1.21 3.41
N TYR A 375 22.74 -0.97 2.17
CA TYR A 375 21.66 -1.76 1.56
C TYR A 375 22.06 -2.23 0.15
N PRO A 376 21.87 -3.51 -0.19
CA PRO A 376 21.44 -4.60 0.71
C PRO A 376 22.49 -4.93 1.78
N ASN A 377 22.09 -5.58 2.88
CA ASN A 377 22.98 -6.20 3.88
C ASN A 377 22.29 -7.40 4.56
N PRO A 378 22.70 -8.66 4.30
CA PRO A 378 23.85 -9.07 3.50
C PRO A 378 23.75 -8.72 2.01
N PHE A 379 24.89 -8.60 1.32
CA PHE A 379 24.95 -8.20 -0.10
C PHE A 379 25.79 -9.16 -0.94
N ASN A 380 25.57 -9.16 -2.27
CA ASN A 380 26.33 -9.97 -3.23
C ASN A 380 26.43 -9.31 -4.63
N PRO A 381 27.62 -8.91 -5.10
CA PRO A 381 28.75 -8.41 -4.34
C PRO A 381 28.72 -6.87 -4.21
N ILE A 382 27.61 -6.22 -4.58
CA ILE A 382 27.46 -4.75 -4.59
C ILE A 382 26.50 -4.31 -3.48
N THR A 383 26.84 -3.24 -2.79
CA THR A 383 25.97 -2.59 -1.78
C THR A 383 26.10 -1.07 -1.87
N THR A 384 25.08 -0.35 -1.40
CA THR A 384 25.07 1.10 -1.31
C THR A 384 25.39 1.55 0.10
N LEU A 385 26.36 2.46 0.24
CA LEU A 385 26.69 3.15 1.49
C LEU A 385 26.10 4.55 1.45
N SER A 386 25.23 4.88 2.40
CA SER A 386 24.57 6.19 2.50
C SER A 386 25.08 6.95 3.72
N TYR A 387 25.43 8.22 3.56
CA TYR A 387 25.99 9.05 4.62
C TYR A 387 25.57 10.52 4.51
N LYS A 388 25.57 11.25 5.64
CA LYS A 388 25.21 12.67 5.72
C LYS A 388 26.35 13.49 6.30
N ILE A 389 26.63 14.62 5.65
CA ILE A 389 27.65 15.59 6.03
C ILE A 389 26.93 16.88 6.43
N PRO A 390 27.01 17.32 7.70
CA PRO A 390 26.22 18.46 8.19
C PRO A 390 26.83 19.83 7.93
N GLU A 391 28.14 19.90 7.75
CA GLU A 391 28.89 21.11 7.44
C GLU A 391 30.07 20.76 6.54
N LYS A 392 30.57 21.74 5.77
CA LYS A 392 31.73 21.55 4.89
C LYS A 392 32.94 21.09 5.70
N GLN A 393 33.42 19.87 5.43
CA GLN A 393 34.50 19.27 6.21
C GLN A 393 35.26 18.21 5.40
N THR A 394 36.47 17.87 5.84
CA THR A 394 37.23 16.75 5.29
C THR A 394 36.69 15.45 5.88
N VAL A 395 36.36 14.50 5.01
CA VAL A 395 35.75 13.22 5.37
C VAL A 395 36.44 12.10 4.61
N SER A 396 36.69 10.98 5.29
CA SER A 396 37.12 9.75 4.65
C SER A 396 36.11 8.63 4.89
N LEU A 397 35.92 7.80 3.86
CA LEU A 397 35.15 6.56 3.94
C LEU A 397 36.06 5.40 3.56
N SER A 398 36.27 4.47 4.50
CA SER A 398 37.17 3.34 4.32
C SER A 398 36.52 2.03 4.74
N ILE A 399 36.88 0.94 4.07
CA ILE A 399 36.42 -0.42 4.34
C ILE A 399 37.52 -1.23 5.00
N PHE A 400 37.18 -1.95 6.07
CA PHE A 400 38.07 -2.82 6.81
C PHE A 400 37.51 -4.25 6.86
N ASP A 401 38.39 -5.25 6.94
CA ASP A 401 37.98 -6.62 7.20
C ASP A 401 37.82 -6.91 8.71
N LEU A 402 37.34 -8.12 9.05
CA LEU A 402 37.15 -8.55 10.44
C LEU A 402 38.43 -8.52 11.30
N SER A 403 39.62 -8.55 10.68
CA SER A 403 40.90 -8.46 11.40
C SER A 403 41.34 -7.00 11.65
N GLY A 404 40.57 -6.02 11.18
CA GLY A 404 40.91 -4.59 11.25
C GLY A 404 41.91 -4.15 10.21
N ARG A 405 42.19 -4.97 9.19
CA ARG A 405 43.04 -4.58 8.06
C ARG A 405 42.23 -3.73 7.09
N LEU A 406 42.81 -2.59 6.68
CA LEU A 406 42.25 -1.73 5.63
C LEU A 406 42.18 -2.51 4.32
N VAL A 407 40.97 -2.62 3.77
CA VAL A 407 40.66 -3.30 2.51
C VAL A 407 40.70 -2.29 1.37
N GLU A 408 40.03 -1.16 1.55
CA GLU A 408 39.87 -0.13 0.51
C GLU A 408 39.55 1.22 1.16
N THR A 409 40.06 2.31 0.58
CA THR A 409 39.61 3.67 0.88
C THR A 409 38.76 4.13 -0.28
N ILE A 410 37.46 4.33 -0.04
CA ILE A 410 36.49 4.71 -1.07
C ILE A 410 36.73 6.16 -1.49
N PHE A 411 36.91 7.06 -0.51
CA PHE A 411 37.36 8.44 -0.72
C PHE A 411 37.99 9.01 0.55
N ASP A 412 38.75 10.09 0.39
CA ASP A 412 39.29 10.95 1.44
C ASP A 412 39.39 12.37 0.87
N ASP A 413 38.32 13.14 1.02
CA ASP A 413 38.11 14.41 0.33
C ASP A 413 37.39 15.44 1.20
N GLN A 414 37.43 16.71 0.78
CA GLN A 414 36.61 17.76 1.37
C GLN A 414 35.23 17.76 0.72
N LEU A 415 34.18 17.52 1.52
CA LEU A 415 32.80 17.47 1.06
C LEU A 415 32.02 18.70 1.54
N GLU A 416 31.12 19.19 0.70
CA GLU A 416 30.10 20.17 1.07
C GLU A 416 28.99 19.49 1.91
N PRO A 417 28.16 20.25 2.65
CA PRO A 417 27.04 19.68 3.39
C PRO A 417 26.05 18.99 2.46
N GLY A 418 25.52 17.83 2.86
CA GLY A 418 24.55 17.08 2.07
C GLY A 418 24.42 15.61 2.47
N THR A 419 23.48 14.94 1.84
CA THR A 419 23.31 13.47 1.91
C THR A 419 23.88 12.85 0.65
N PHE A 420 24.64 11.77 0.80
CA PHE A 420 25.38 11.13 -0.29
C PHE A 420 25.15 9.63 -0.27
N LYS A 421 25.16 9.02 -1.46
CA LYS A 421 25.14 7.56 -1.67
C LYS A 421 26.33 7.17 -2.54
N ILE A 422 27.02 6.09 -2.18
CA ILE A 422 28.10 5.53 -2.98
C ILE A 422 27.99 4.01 -3.07
N LEU A 423 28.18 3.47 -4.28
CA LEU A 423 28.20 2.03 -4.51
C LEU A 423 29.57 1.46 -4.15
N TRP A 424 29.59 0.42 -3.31
CA TRP A 424 30.78 -0.39 -3.08
C TRP A 424 30.62 -1.75 -3.76
N ASN A 425 31.52 -2.05 -4.69
CA ASN A 425 31.56 -3.33 -5.41
C ASN A 425 32.66 -4.22 -4.84
N ALA A 426 32.26 -5.15 -3.98
CA ALA A 426 33.18 -6.08 -3.31
C ALA A 426 33.45 -7.37 -4.11
N SER A 427 33.27 -7.37 -5.43
CA SER A 427 33.48 -8.55 -6.29
C SER A 427 34.90 -9.13 -6.19
N ALA A 428 35.90 -8.30 -5.86
CA ALA A 428 37.28 -8.71 -5.65
C ALA A 428 37.57 -9.28 -4.24
N HIS A 429 36.59 -9.28 -3.32
CA HIS A 429 36.78 -9.66 -1.91
C HIS A 429 36.05 -10.96 -1.56
N SER A 430 36.51 -11.68 -0.54
CA SER A 430 35.91 -12.96 -0.09
C SER A 430 34.65 -12.74 0.73
N SER A 431 33.68 -13.66 0.72
CA SER A 431 32.53 -13.61 1.62
C SER A 431 32.98 -13.48 3.09
N GLY A 432 32.28 -12.68 3.88
CA GLY A 432 32.66 -12.39 5.25
C GLY A 432 32.10 -11.08 5.78
N VAL A 433 32.55 -10.71 6.97
CA VAL A 433 32.19 -9.46 7.64
C VAL A 433 33.22 -8.39 7.33
N TYR A 434 32.72 -7.23 6.91
CA TYR A 434 33.47 -6.01 6.66
C TYR A 434 32.92 -4.87 7.52
N PHE A 435 33.68 -3.80 7.64
CA PHE A 435 33.28 -2.59 8.35
C PHE A 435 33.51 -1.37 7.46
N ALA A 436 32.46 -0.63 7.13
CA ALA A 436 32.57 0.71 6.57
C ALA A 436 32.78 1.71 7.70
N ILE A 437 33.74 2.62 7.53
CA ILE A 437 34.10 3.60 8.54
C ILE A 437 34.11 4.98 7.89
N LEU A 438 33.21 5.85 8.35
CA LEU A 438 33.15 7.25 7.98
C LEU A 438 33.76 8.10 9.09
N GLU A 439 34.74 8.93 8.78
CA GLU A 439 35.43 9.77 9.77
C GLU A 439 35.76 11.17 9.26
N ASN A 440 35.77 12.15 10.16
CA ASN A 440 36.06 13.57 9.84
C ASN A 440 37.10 14.19 10.81
N GLY A 441 37.97 13.36 11.38
CA GLY A 441 38.96 13.73 12.40
C GLY A 441 38.40 13.97 13.82
N LYS A 442 37.10 14.23 13.97
CA LYS A 442 36.42 14.39 15.29
C LYS A 442 35.49 13.21 15.61
N ASN A 443 34.70 12.79 14.63
CA ASN A 443 33.72 11.73 14.70
C ASN A 443 34.18 10.54 13.87
N ARG A 444 33.79 9.34 14.31
CA ARG A 444 34.06 8.07 13.62
C ARG A 444 32.84 7.18 13.76
N ILE A 445 32.22 6.85 12.63
CA ILE A 445 31.00 6.04 12.55
C ILE A 445 31.30 4.77 11.81
N VAL A 446 30.86 3.65 12.35
CA VAL A 446 31.20 2.31 11.85
C VAL A 446 29.92 1.56 11.54
N GLN A 447 29.84 0.99 10.34
CA GLN A 447 28.74 0.12 9.92
C GLN A 447 29.25 -1.26 9.52
N LYS A 448 28.57 -2.30 10.01
CA LYS A 448 28.91 -3.70 9.73
C LYS A 448 28.28 -4.13 8.40
N LEU A 449 29.09 -4.63 7.49
CA LEU A 449 28.68 -5.13 6.17
C LEU A 449 28.89 -6.65 6.14
N ILE A 450 27.96 -7.39 5.53
CA ILE A 450 28.01 -8.85 5.39
C ILE A 450 28.00 -9.18 3.90
N LEU A 451 29.16 -9.55 3.36
CA LEU A 451 29.29 -10.00 1.97
C LEU A 451 29.01 -11.50 1.90
N LEU A 452 28.01 -11.90 1.12
CA LEU A 452 27.73 -13.29 0.76
C LEU A 452 28.08 -13.48 -0.72
N LYS A 453 28.79 -14.56 -1.06
CA LYS A 453 29.04 -14.95 -2.46
C LYS A 453 28.47 -16.31 -2.72
#